data_AF-A0A814J3U2-F1
#
_entry.id   AF-A0A814J3U2-F1
#
_cell.length_a   1.000
_cell.length_b   1.000
_cell.length_c   1.000
_cell.angle_alpha   90.00
_cell.angle_beta   90.00
_cell.angle_gamma   90.00
#
_symmetry.space_group_name_H-M   'P 1'
#
loop_
_entity.id
_entity.type
_entity.pdbx_description
1 polymer ?
#
loop_
_entity_poly.entity_id
_entity_poly.type
_entity_poly.pdbx_seq_one_letter_code
_entity_poly.pdbx_strand_id
1 'polypeptide(L)'
;MFLYLMMKIYCNKNLSDLDLPMKSGGNQLLLTSGIVGYHVGPLSGNFAHYIIEPMETDDMKHFVDKWFQAVHTQLLQLLTIKIHNPNNIGFGELSSNPFLLSVICDLSFHMHGETLPTQRIRLYQEAINSMMNLWQNKLNSTIDASKLNWILCNLATHIHQYSASSLIKEYDLKRSCIHALITYDSQCKTLQTKALENEANEFIHMIREDVGILAARGKFVYGFLHLTFQEYFTCLHMINLQRSKLKIKNDPMKVADLF
;
A
#
# COMPACT_ATOMS: atom_id res chain seq x y z
N MET A 1 -3.66 -13.35 -0.39
CA MET A 1 -4.75 -13.28 -1.38
C MET A 1 -4.36 -12.28 -2.44
N PHE A 2 -4.25 -12.74 -3.68
CA PHE A 2 -4.43 -12.07 -4.98
C PHE A 2 -3.44 -12.70 -5.97
N LEU A 3 -3.86 -13.82 -6.58
CA LEU A 3 -3.32 -14.26 -7.86
C LEU A 3 -3.98 -13.32 -8.89
N TYR A 4 -3.21 -12.71 -9.77
CA TYR A 4 -3.78 -11.91 -10.86
C TYR A 4 -4.18 -12.86 -11.98
N LEU A 5 -5.35 -12.66 -12.57
CA LEU A 5 -5.64 -13.27 -13.86
C LEU A 5 -4.95 -12.43 -14.94
N MET A 6 -4.20 -13.02 -15.85
CA MET A 6 -3.69 -12.34 -17.05
C MET A 6 -4.51 -12.76 -18.27
N MET A 7 -4.94 -11.79 -19.07
CA MET A 7 -5.71 -12.05 -20.28
C MET A 7 -5.16 -11.29 -21.48
N LYS A 8 -4.84 -11.97 -22.57
CA LYS A 8 -4.34 -11.37 -23.81
C LYS A 8 -5.47 -11.20 -24.85
N ILE A 9 -5.77 -9.97 -25.28
CA ILE A 9 -6.77 -9.65 -26.33
C ILE A 9 -6.06 -9.17 -27.58
N TYR A 10 -6.59 -9.53 -28.76
CA TYR A 10 -6.20 -8.96 -30.05
C TYR A 10 -7.34 -8.05 -30.54
N CYS A 11 -7.07 -6.76 -30.78
CA CYS A 11 -8.03 -5.86 -31.45
C CYS A 11 -7.65 -5.67 -32.92
N ASN A 12 -8.56 -6.02 -33.82
CA ASN A 12 -8.45 -5.75 -35.25
C ASN A 12 -8.76 -4.29 -35.57
N LYS A 13 -8.22 -3.79 -36.70
CA LYS A 13 -8.50 -2.43 -37.21
C LYS A 13 -9.92 -2.26 -37.76
N ASN A 14 -10.59 -3.36 -38.14
CA ASN A 14 -11.91 -3.38 -38.75
C ASN A 14 -12.91 -4.21 -37.92
N LEU A 15 -14.14 -3.70 -37.75
CA LEU A 15 -15.23 -4.36 -37.01
C LEU A 15 -15.68 -5.69 -37.63
N SER A 16 -15.42 -5.94 -38.91
CA SER A 16 -15.80 -7.17 -39.62
C SER A 16 -14.99 -8.40 -39.23
N ASP A 17 -13.86 -8.22 -38.53
CA ASP A 17 -12.85 -9.26 -38.32
C ASP A 17 -12.72 -9.67 -36.84
N LEU A 18 -13.75 -9.42 -36.02
CA LEU A 18 -13.73 -9.63 -34.56
C LEU A 18 -13.64 -11.12 -34.14
N ASP A 19 -13.99 -12.06 -35.02
CA ASP A 19 -14.14 -13.48 -34.68
C ASP A 19 -12.87 -14.35 -34.87
N LEU A 20 -11.73 -13.76 -35.28
CA LEU A 20 -10.49 -14.51 -35.53
C LEU A 20 -9.32 -13.95 -34.71
N PRO A 21 -8.79 -14.67 -33.70
CA PRO A 21 -7.51 -14.33 -33.14
C PRO A 21 -6.40 -14.71 -34.15
N MET A 22 -5.28 -13.98 -34.11
CA MET A 22 -3.99 -14.31 -34.76
C MET A 22 -3.72 -13.72 -36.16
N LYS A 23 -3.39 -12.42 -36.22
CA LYS A 23 -2.33 -11.95 -37.13
C LYS A 23 -1.37 -10.98 -36.42
N SER A 24 -0.08 -11.12 -36.72
CA SER A 24 0.95 -10.14 -36.33
C SER A 24 0.58 -8.76 -36.88
N GLY A 25 0.68 -7.71 -36.05
CA GLY A 25 0.41 -6.31 -36.43
C GLY A 25 -0.87 -5.68 -35.87
N GLY A 26 -1.69 -6.42 -35.11
CA GLY A 26 -2.84 -5.87 -34.35
C GLY A 26 -2.48 -5.42 -32.93
N ASN A 27 -3.38 -4.67 -32.28
CA ASN A 27 -3.20 -4.25 -30.88
C ASN A 27 -3.31 -5.46 -29.95
N GLN A 28 -2.33 -5.63 -29.06
CA GLN A 28 -2.35 -6.64 -28.01
C GLN A 28 -2.70 -5.98 -26.68
N LEU A 29 -3.74 -6.44 -26.00
CA LEU A 29 -4.13 -5.93 -24.68
C LEU A 29 -3.87 -7.00 -23.63
N LEU A 30 -3.37 -6.59 -22.46
CA LEU A 30 -3.26 -7.43 -21.28
C LEU A 30 -4.24 -6.90 -20.22
N LEU A 31 -5.24 -7.69 -19.83
CA LEU A 31 -6.13 -7.35 -18.72
C LEU A 31 -5.72 -8.10 -17.46
N THR A 32 -5.83 -7.42 -16.31
CA THR A 32 -5.60 -8.02 -14.99
C THR A 32 -6.82 -7.87 -14.08
N SER A 33 -7.08 -8.88 -13.27
CA SER A 33 -8.18 -8.88 -12.30
C SER A 33 -7.83 -9.69 -11.05
N GLY A 34 -8.48 -9.40 -9.93
CA GLY A 34 -8.48 -10.29 -8.77
C GLY A 34 -9.33 -11.54 -9.03
N ILE A 35 -8.93 -12.69 -8.47
CA ILE A 35 -9.61 -13.99 -8.65
C ILE A 35 -11.12 -13.92 -8.40
N VAL A 36 -11.52 -13.43 -7.22
CA VAL A 36 -12.93 -13.43 -6.81
C VAL A 36 -13.76 -12.54 -7.73
N GLY A 37 -13.25 -11.33 -8.05
CA GLY A 37 -13.92 -10.42 -8.96
C GLY A 37 -14.10 -11.03 -10.35
N TYR A 38 -13.10 -11.76 -10.84
CA TYR A 38 -13.19 -12.45 -12.11
C TYR A 38 -14.19 -13.62 -12.10
N HIS A 39 -14.24 -14.41 -11.03
CA HIS A 39 -15.22 -15.50 -10.91
C HIS A 39 -16.67 -15.01 -10.89
N VAL A 40 -16.92 -13.82 -10.34
CA VAL A 40 -18.27 -13.21 -10.30
C VAL A 40 -18.70 -12.69 -11.68
N GLY A 41 -17.77 -12.20 -12.49
CA GLY A 41 -18.05 -11.67 -13.83
C GLY A 41 -16.96 -12.08 -14.83
N PRO A 42 -16.88 -13.37 -15.22
CA PRO A 42 -15.85 -13.83 -16.12
C PRO A 42 -16.08 -13.24 -17.52
N LEU A 43 -14.99 -12.91 -18.21
CA LEU A 43 -15.07 -12.46 -19.58
C LEU A 43 -15.43 -13.65 -20.47
N SER A 44 -16.46 -13.46 -21.30
CA SER A 44 -16.91 -14.44 -22.29
C SER A 44 -16.23 -14.20 -23.64
N GLY A 45 -15.89 -15.27 -24.36
CA GLY A 45 -15.25 -15.21 -25.69
C GLY A 45 -13.95 -16.03 -25.77
N ASN A 46 -13.25 -15.91 -26.90
CA ASN A 46 -11.99 -16.62 -27.17
C ASN A 46 -10.79 -15.90 -26.55
N PHE A 47 -10.72 -15.91 -25.22
CA PHE A 47 -9.60 -15.36 -24.47
C PHE A 47 -8.78 -16.47 -23.80
N ALA A 48 -7.46 -16.28 -23.75
CA ALA A 48 -6.61 -17.10 -22.92
C ALA A 48 -6.61 -16.55 -21.49
N HIS A 49 -6.91 -17.42 -20.53
CA HIS A 49 -6.98 -17.08 -19.11
C HIS A 49 -5.83 -17.75 -18.37
N TYR A 50 -5.04 -16.95 -17.66
CA TYR A 50 -3.91 -17.42 -16.88
C TYR A 50 -4.02 -16.96 -15.44
N ILE A 51 -3.57 -17.77 -14.50
CA ILE A 51 -3.51 -17.43 -13.08
C ILE A 51 -2.04 -17.29 -12.70
N ILE A 52 -1.67 -16.22 -11.99
CA ILE A 52 -0.31 -16.08 -11.44
C ILE A 52 -0.16 -16.97 -10.21
N GLU A 53 0.64 -18.03 -10.31
CA GLU A 53 0.91 -18.95 -9.20
C GLU A 53 1.73 -18.27 -8.07
N PRO A 54 1.63 -18.77 -6.82
CA PRO A 54 2.51 -18.34 -5.74
C PRO A 54 3.99 -18.56 -6.09
N MET A 55 4.87 -17.71 -5.57
CA MET A 55 6.30 -17.85 -5.80
C MET A 55 6.85 -19.10 -5.12
N GLU A 56 7.65 -19.85 -5.87
CA GLU A 56 8.43 -20.96 -5.34
C GLU A 56 9.70 -20.46 -4.66
N THR A 57 10.38 -21.36 -3.92
CA THR A 57 11.57 -21.03 -3.13
C THR A 57 12.67 -20.35 -3.95
N ASP A 58 12.90 -20.78 -5.18
CA ASP A 58 13.95 -20.21 -6.01
C ASP A 58 13.56 -18.84 -6.59
N ASP A 59 12.29 -18.63 -6.92
CA ASP A 59 11.77 -17.30 -7.27
C ASP A 59 11.90 -16.33 -6.11
N MET A 60 11.59 -16.79 -4.89
CA MET A 60 11.69 -15.98 -3.67
C MET A 60 13.14 -15.54 -3.42
N LYS A 61 14.11 -16.46 -3.52
CA LYS A 61 15.54 -16.11 -3.41
C LYS A 61 15.94 -15.09 -4.47
N HIS A 62 15.54 -15.31 -5.73
CA HIS A 62 15.85 -14.40 -6.82
C HIS A 62 15.27 -13.00 -6.59
N PHE A 63 14.03 -12.92 -6.10
CA PHE A 63 13.38 -11.67 -5.76
C PHE A 63 14.13 -10.94 -4.64
N VAL A 64 14.47 -11.64 -3.55
CA VAL A 64 15.22 -11.07 -2.42
C VAL A 64 16.55 -10.50 -2.89
N ASP A 65 17.31 -11.26 -3.68
CA ASP A 65 18.60 -10.82 -4.21
C ASP A 65 18.45 -9.55 -5.06
N LYS A 66 17.45 -9.52 -5.96
CA LYS A 66 17.19 -8.37 -6.82
C LYS A 66 16.70 -7.15 -6.04
N TRP A 67 15.86 -7.36 -5.04
CA TRP A 67 15.36 -6.30 -4.18
C TRP A 67 16.51 -5.62 -3.43
N PHE A 68 17.38 -6.40 -2.77
CA PHE A 68 18.54 -5.85 -2.06
C PHE A 68 19.54 -5.20 -3.01
N GLN A 69 19.77 -5.74 -4.22
CA GLN A 69 20.59 -5.08 -5.24
C GLN A 69 20.05 -3.70 -5.61
N ALA A 70 18.74 -3.59 -5.84
CA ALA A 70 18.10 -2.32 -6.20
C ALA A 70 18.21 -1.30 -5.04
N VAL A 71 17.90 -1.73 -3.82
CA VAL A 71 17.98 -0.88 -2.62
C VAL A 71 19.42 -0.46 -2.32
N HIS A 72 20.40 -1.37 -2.42
CA HIS A 72 21.82 -1.04 -2.27
C HIS A 72 22.31 -0.05 -3.32
N THR A 73 21.84 -0.16 -4.57
CA THR A 73 22.19 0.78 -5.65
C THR A 73 21.64 2.18 -5.35
N GLN A 74 20.44 2.26 -4.78
CA GLN A 74 19.80 3.52 -4.39
C GLN A 74 20.41 4.13 -3.12
N LEU A 75 20.83 3.30 -2.16
CA LEU A 75 21.49 3.75 -0.91
C LEU A 75 22.96 4.13 -1.08
N LEU A 76 23.69 3.56 -2.05
CA LEU A 76 25.07 3.95 -2.35
C LEU A 76 25.20 5.43 -2.75
N GLN A 77 24.11 6.08 -3.18
CA GLN A 77 24.08 7.53 -3.40
C GLN A 77 23.87 8.37 -2.13
N LEU A 78 23.45 7.77 -1.00
CA LEU A 78 22.99 8.50 0.20
C LEU A 78 23.65 8.10 1.54
N LEU A 79 24.76 7.35 1.52
CA LEU A 79 25.68 6.99 2.63
C LEU A 79 25.63 5.52 3.09
N THR A 80 26.83 5.10 3.48
CA THR A 80 27.33 3.80 3.93
C THR A 80 26.42 3.10 4.96
N ILE A 81 25.67 2.07 4.54
CA ILE A 81 24.96 1.17 5.46
C ILE A 81 25.41 -0.27 5.25
N LYS A 82 25.73 -0.90 6.39
CA LYS A 82 26.24 -2.27 6.56
C LYS A 82 25.36 -3.29 5.84
N ILE A 83 26.03 -4.19 5.12
CA ILE A 83 25.47 -5.25 4.29
C ILE A 83 24.63 -6.19 5.16
N HIS A 84 23.32 -6.27 4.86
CA HIS A 84 22.40 -7.27 5.41
C HIS A 84 22.60 -8.61 4.69
N ASN A 85 22.50 -9.72 5.43
CA ASN A 85 22.60 -11.06 4.87
C ASN A 85 21.19 -11.56 4.47
N PRO A 86 20.89 -11.71 3.17
CA PRO A 86 19.56 -12.15 2.69
C PRO A 86 19.19 -13.57 3.17
N ASN A 87 20.16 -14.37 3.63
CA ASN A 87 19.93 -15.72 4.15
C ASN A 87 19.15 -15.76 5.48
N ASN A 88 18.91 -14.62 6.13
CA ASN A 88 18.12 -14.55 7.37
C ASN A 88 16.61 -14.44 7.13
N ILE A 89 16.15 -14.33 5.88
CA ILE A 89 14.73 -14.27 5.56
C ILE A 89 14.15 -15.68 5.57
N GLY A 90 13.29 -15.97 6.55
CA GLY A 90 12.54 -17.21 6.58
C GLY A 90 11.52 -17.28 5.44
N PHE A 91 11.66 -18.26 4.54
CA PHE A 91 10.69 -18.53 3.48
C PHE A 91 9.52 -19.37 4.03
N GLY A 92 8.62 -18.73 4.78
CA GLY A 92 7.33 -19.33 5.19
C GLY A 92 6.24 -19.12 4.14
N GLU A 93 5.02 -19.63 4.39
CA GLU A 93 3.86 -19.50 3.48
C GLU A 93 3.55 -18.04 3.09
N LEU A 94 3.87 -17.08 3.96
CA LEU A 94 3.69 -15.65 3.68
C LEU A 94 4.63 -15.13 2.60
N SER A 95 5.82 -15.70 2.48
CA SER A 95 6.88 -15.26 1.59
C SER A 95 6.60 -15.62 0.12
N SER A 96 5.74 -16.62 -0.13
CA SER A 96 5.30 -16.99 -1.49
C SER A 96 4.44 -15.91 -2.18
N ASN A 97 4.01 -14.88 -1.44
CA ASN A 97 3.37 -13.71 -2.03
C ASN A 97 4.42 -12.61 -2.25
N PRO A 98 4.70 -12.20 -3.49
CA PRO A 98 5.73 -11.20 -3.80
C PRO A 98 5.58 -9.89 -3.03
N PHE A 99 4.33 -9.48 -2.74
CA PHE A 99 4.09 -8.28 -1.94
C PHE A 99 4.43 -8.48 -0.46
N LEU A 100 4.08 -9.62 0.13
CA LEU A 100 4.47 -9.91 1.51
C LEU A 100 5.99 -10.07 1.62
N LEU A 101 6.61 -10.67 0.60
CA LEU A 101 8.05 -10.78 0.52
C LEU A 101 8.73 -9.41 0.45
N SER A 102 8.19 -8.45 -0.31
CA SER A 102 8.75 -7.08 -0.31
C SER A 102 8.63 -6.40 1.06
N VAL A 103 7.51 -6.62 1.78
CA VAL A 103 7.33 -6.13 3.14
C VAL A 103 8.31 -6.80 4.12
N ILE A 104 8.54 -8.10 3.96
CA ILE A 104 9.54 -8.84 4.75
C ILE A 104 10.95 -8.32 4.47
N CYS A 105 11.30 -8.08 3.21
CA CYS A 105 12.60 -7.51 2.83
C CYS A 105 12.79 -6.14 3.47
N ASP A 106 11.79 -5.26 3.37
CA ASP A 106 11.80 -3.93 3.98
C ASP A 106 11.99 -4.00 5.51
N LEU A 107 11.20 -4.83 6.19
CA LEU A 107 11.33 -5.07 7.63
C LEU A 107 12.71 -5.63 8.00
N SER A 108 13.19 -6.63 7.25
CA SER A 108 14.47 -7.26 7.53
C SER A 108 15.63 -6.27 7.38
N PHE A 109 15.52 -5.31 6.45
CA PHE A 109 16.49 -4.25 6.26
C PHE A 109 16.53 -3.28 7.45
N HIS A 110 15.39 -3.03 8.09
CA HIS A 110 15.25 -2.10 9.20
C HIS A 110 15.40 -2.72 10.60
N MET A 111 15.12 -4.01 10.79
CA MET A 111 14.96 -4.65 12.12
C MET A 111 16.22 -5.34 12.68
N HIS A 112 17.42 -5.10 12.13
CA HIS A 112 18.72 -5.51 12.71
C HIS A 112 18.82 -6.92 13.35
N GLY A 113 18.11 -7.92 12.81
CA GLY A 113 18.18 -9.32 13.27
C GLY A 113 17.09 -9.79 14.24
N GLU A 114 16.01 -9.03 14.43
CA GLU A 114 14.83 -9.51 15.17
C GLU A 114 14.05 -10.58 14.40
N THR A 115 13.32 -11.44 15.12
CA THR A 115 12.54 -12.52 14.50
C THR A 115 11.31 -11.97 13.80
N LEU A 116 11.20 -12.26 12.50
CA LEU A 116 10.05 -11.86 11.68
C LEU A 116 8.75 -12.50 12.19
N PRO A 117 7.63 -11.74 12.24
CA PRO A 117 6.34 -12.31 12.59
C PRO A 117 5.88 -13.38 11.59
N THR A 118 5.37 -14.49 12.11
CA THR A 118 4.81 -15.59 11.30
C THR A 118 3.34 -15.39 10.94
N GLN A 119 2.64 -14.47 11.62
CA GLN A 119 1.26 -14.12 11.33
C GLN A 119 1.20 -12.94 10.37
N ARG A 120 0.43 -13.07 9.28
CA ARG A 120 0.26 -12.04 8.25
C ARG A 120 -0.09 -10.67 8.83
N ILE A 121 -0.98 -10.64 9.81
CA ILE A 121 -1.46 -9.41 10.44
C ILE A 121 -0.37 -8.76 11.27
N ARG A 122 0.39 -9.55 12.04
CA ARG A 122 1.54 -9.03 12.79
C ARG A 122 2.62 -8.53 11.85
N LEU A 123 2.87 -9.21 10.73
CA LEU A 123 3.81 -8.72 9.72
C LEU A 123 3.42 -7.33 9.20
N TYR A 124 2.14 -7.12 8.87
CA TYR A 124 1.68 -5.80 8.45
C TYR A 124 1.77 -4.75 9.56
N GLN A 125 1.45 -5.13 10.80
CA GLN A 125 1.59 -4.23 11.95
C GLN A 125 3.05 -3.82 12.14
N GLU A 126 3.98 -4.77 12.14
CA GLU A 126 5.40 -4.45 12.27
C GLU A 126 5.90 -3.61 11.09
N ALA A 127 5.46 -3.90 9.86
CA ALA A 127 5.81 -3.11 8.69
C ALA A 127 5.37 -1.66 8.83
N ILE A 128 4.10 -1.46 9.21
CA ILE A 128 3.53 -0.13 9.42
C ILE A 128 4.21 0.56 10.59
N ASN A 129 4.46 -0.14 11.71
CA ASN A 129 5.15 0.42 12.88
C ASN A 129 6.59 0.82 12.55
N SER A 130 7.33 -0.02 11.82
CA SER A 130 8.69 0.28 11.35
C SER A 130 8.69 1.52 10.48
N MET A 131 7.76 1.58 9.51
CA MET A 131 7.57 2.77 8.67
C MET A 131 7.26 4.00 9.55
N MET A 132 6.29 3.92 10.47
CA MET A 132 5.91 4.98 11.41
C MET A 132 7.09 5.45 12.28
N ASN A 133 7.95 4.53 12.71
CA ASN A 133 9.13 4.82 13.52
C ASN A 133 10.22 5.53 12.71
N LEU A 134 10.44 5.10 11.46
CA LEU A 134 11.34 5.81 10.54
C LEU A 134 10.89 7.27 10.35
N TRP A 135 9.58 7.51 10.33
CA TRP A 135 9.03 8.86 10.19
C TRP A 135 9.28 9.71 11.43
N GLN A 136 9.01 9.18 12.62
CA GLN A 136 9.29 9.89 13.88
C GLN A 136 10.77 10.29 13.99
N ASN A 137 11.67 9.44 13.50
CA ASN A 137 13.11 9.67 13.61
C ASN A 137 13.66 10.59 12.51
N LYS A 138 13.06 10.61 11.30
CA LYS A 138 13.52 11.48 10.19
C LYS A 138 12.99 12.91 10.26
N LEU A 139 11.85 13.12 10.92
CA LEU A 139 11.11 14.37 10.79
C LEU A 139 11.24 15.22 12.06
N ASN A 140 11.95 16.35 11.97
CA ASN A 140 11.71 17.53 12.81
C ASN A 140 10.39 18.23 12.41
N SER A 141 9.35 17.45 12.11
CA SER A 141 8.05 17.95 11.64
C SER A 141 7.17 18.36 12.81
N THR A 142 6.28 19.32 12.56
CA THR A 142 5.19 19.74 13.46
C THR A 142 4.11 18.67 13.61
N ILE A 143 4.13 17.62 12.77
CA ILE A 143 3.14 16.54 12.76
C ILE A 143 3.62 15.39 13.65
N ASP A 144 2.99 15.24 14.82
CA ASP A 144 3.23 14.10 15.70
C ASP A 144 2.64 12.78 15.16
N ALA A 145 3.04 11.66 15.75
CA ALA A 145 2.60 10.31 15.34
C ALA A 145 1.09 10.08 15.49
N SER A 146 0.43 10.73 16.44
CA SER A 146 -1.01 10.60 16.67
C SER A 146 -1.79 11.33 15.59
N LYS A 147 -1.36 12.54 15.23
CA LYS A 147 -1.91 13.36 14.16
C LYS A 147 -1.75 12.68 12.81
N LEU A 148 -0.58 12.11 12.54
CA LEU A 148 -0.31 11.33 11.33
C LEU A 148 -1.24 10.11 11.21
N ASN A 149 -1.30 9.29 12.27
CA ASN A 149 -2.21 8.14 12.32
C ASN A 149 -3.67 8.56 12.10
N TRP A 150 -4.10 9.66 12.71
CA TRP A 150 -5.45 10.18 12.53
C TRP A 150 -5.73 10.54 11.08
N ILE A 151 -4.85 11.28 10.43
CA ILE A 151 -5.04 11.70 9.02
C ILE A 151 -5.04 10.47 8.11
N LEU A 152 -4.11 9.52 8.28
CA LEU A 152 -4.05 8.29 7.48
C LEU A 152 -5.30 7.43 7.64
N CYS A 153 -5.80 7.27 8.87
CA CYS A 153 -7.05 6.55 9.16
C CYS A 153 -8.25 7.17 8.45
N ASN A 154 -8.39 8.50 8.54
CA ASN A 154 -9.48 9.23 7.89
C ASN A 154 -9.37 9.16 6.36
N LEU A 155 -8.16 9.35 5.82
CA LEU A 155 -7.91 9.29 4.38
C LEU A 155 -8.17 7.88 3.82
N ALA A 156 -7.66 6.84 4.48
CA ALA A 156 -7.87 5.45 4.08
C ALA A 156 -9.36 5.11 4.05
N THR A 157 -10.09 5.48 5.09
CA THR A 157 -11.55 5.27 5.19
C THR A 157 -12.29 6.01 4.07
N HIS A 158 -11.93 7.27 3.81
CA HIS A 158 -12.54 8.05 2.74
C HIS A 158 -12.35 7.40 1.37
N ILE A 159 -11.12 7.02 1.03
CA ILE A 159 -10.82 6.35 -0.25
C ILE A 159 -11.54 5.01 -0.32
N HIS A 160 -11.53 4.24 0.76
CA HIS A 160 -12.18 2.93 0.81
C HIS A 160 -13.69 3.01 0.63
N GLN A 161 -14.34 4.04 1.18
CA GLN A 161 -15.79 4.21 1.10
C GLN A 161 -16.25 4.77 -0.25
N TYR A 162 -15.51 5.71 -0.83
CA TYR A 162 -15.99 6.50 -1.98
C TYR A 162 -15.29 6.21 -3.31
N SER A 163 -14.23 5.40 -3.32
CA SER A 163 -13.49 5.07 -4.55
C SER A 163 -13.43 3.55 -4.77
N ALA A 164 -14.16 3.07 -5.78
CA ALA A 164 -14.07 1.70 -6.25
C ALA A 164 -12.67 1.32 -6.77
N SER A 165 -11.90 2.29 -7.28
CA SER A 165 -10.54 2.06 -7.79
C SER A 165 -9.44 2.17 -6.72
N SER A 166 -9.78 2.46 -5.46
CA SER A 166 -8.82 2.83 -4.42
C SER A 166 -7.87 3.98 -4.80
N LEU A 167 -8.36 4.95 -5.58
CA LEU A 167 -7.61 6.12 -6.05
C LEU A 167 -8.30 7.42 -5.63
N ILE A 168 -7.51 8.46 -5.47
CA ILE A 168 -7.96 9.80 -5.12
C ILE A 168 -7.29 10.85 -5.99
N LYS A 169 -8.04 11.84 -6.45
CA LYS A 169 -7.48 12.98 -7.18
C LYS A 169 -6.76 13.92 -6.21
N GLU A 170 -5.75 14.64 -6.67
CA GLU A 170 -4.96 15.56 -5.83
C GLU A 170 -5.81 16.56 -5.06
N TYR A 171 -6.83 17.13 -5.72
CA TYR A 171 -7.75 18.08 -5.10
C TYR A 171 -8.52 17.44 -3.93
N ASP A 172 -9.07 16.24 -4.14
CA ASP A 172 -9.83 15.52 -3.11
C ASP A 172 -8.93 15.01 -1.99
N LEU A 173 -7.68 14.64 -2.31
CA LEU A 173 -6.65 14.28 -1.34
C LEU A 173 -6.36 15.46 -0.40
N LYS A 174 -6.05 16.64 -0.95
CA LYS A 174 -5.81 17.85 -0.17
C LYS A 174 -7.02 18.20 0.71
N ARG A 175 -8.22 18.14 0.15
CA ARG A 175 -9.46 18.40 0.89
C ARG A 175 -9.67 17.40 2.04
N SER A 176 -9.38 16.12 1.81
CA SER A 176 -9.49 15.06 2.82
C SER A 176 -8.50 15.25 3.96
N CYS A 177 -7.25 15.61 3.64
CA CYS A 177 -6.22 15.94 4.63
C CYS A 177 -6.62 17.16 5.47
N ILE A 178 -7.08 18.25 4.85
CA ILE A 178 -7.56 19.45 5.57
C ILE A 178 -8.73 19.09 6.50
N HIS A 179 -9.70 18.32 6.00
CA HIS A 179 -10.82 17.88 6.82
C HIS A 179 -10.37 17.06 8.03
N ALA A 180 -9.43 16.12 7.83
CA ALA A 180 -8.87 15.32 8.91
C ALA A 180 -8.09 16.17 9.93
N LEU A 181 -7.37 17.21 9.49
CA LEU A 181 -6.68 18.16 10.38
C LEU A 181 -7.68 18.93 11.25
N ILE A 182 -8.77 19.43 10.67
CA ILE A 182 -9.83 20.15 11.39
C ILE A 182 -10.54 19.25 12.42
N THR A 183 -10.73 17.96 12.10
CA THR A 183 -11.37 17.01 13.03
C THR A 183 -10.43 16.52 14.13
N TYR A 184 -9.11 16.51 13.88
CA TYR A 184 -8.11 16.13 14.87
C TYR A 184 -8.05 17.12 16.03
N ASP A 185 -7.96 18.41 15.72
CA ASP A 185 -7.90 19.47 16.71
C ASP A 185 -9.04 20.46 16.50
N SER A 186 -10.02 20.45 17.41
CA SER A 186 -11.17 21.35 17.35
C SER A 186 -10.80 22.84 17.40
N GLN A 187 -9.62 23.20 17.92
CA GLN A 187 -9.08 24.57 17.91
C GLN A 187 -8.55 24.98 16.53
N CYS A 188 -8.32 24.03 15.62
CA CYS A 188 -7.96 24.31 14.24
C CYS A 188 -9.08 24.98 13.44
N LYS A 189 -10.34 24.99 13.92
CA LYS A 189 -11.43 25.76 13.30
C LYS A 189 -11.16 27.27 13.28
N THR A 190 -10.31 27.75 14.19
CA THR A 190 -9.88 29.16 14.29
C THR A 190 -8.59 29.47 13.53
N LEU A 191 -7.91 28.47 12.95
CA LEU A 191 -6.71 28.70 12.15
C LEU A 191 -7.07 29.35 10.81
N GLN A 192 -6.21 30.25 10.32
CA GLN A 192 -6.33 30.81 8.98
C GLN A 192 -6.28 29.67 7.94
N THR A 193 -7.16 29.70 6.94
CA THR A 193 -7.26 28.70 5.86
C THR A 193 -5.89 28.35 5.25
N LYS A 194 -5.00 29.34 5.14
CA LYS A 194 -3.66 29.18 4.57
C LYS A 194 -2.71 28.33 5.42
N ALA A 195 -2.83 28.38 6.75
CA ALA A 195 -2.01 27.55 7.65
C ALA A 195 -2.37 26.07 7.52
N LEU A 196 -3.67 25.75 7.49
CA LEU A 196 -4.17 24.39 7.28
C LEU A 196 -3.79 23.84 5.91
N GLU A 197 -3.82 24.68 4.87
CA GLU A 197 -3.38 24.28 3.54
C GLU A 197 -1.89 23.94 3.49
N ASN A 198 -1.05 24.75 4.15
CA ASN A 198 0.39 24.48 4.22
C ASN A 198 0.66 23.17 4.95
N GLU A 199 0.02 22.96 6.11
CA GLU A 199 0.17 21.72 6.87
C GLU A 199 -0.31 20.48 6.09
N ALA A 200 -1.43 20.60 5.35
CA ALA A 200 -1.90 19.52 4.48
C ALA A 200 -0.91 19.24 3.33
N ASN A 201 -0.29 20.27 2.76
CA ASN A 201 0.72 20.08 1.71
C ASN A 201 1.99 19.43 2.26
N GLU A 202 2.47 19.85 3.43
CA GLU A 202 3.59 19.23 4.14
C GLU A 202 3.30 17.76 4.42
N PHE A 203 2.09 17.46 4.90
CA PHE A 203 1.64 16.08 5.10
C PHE A 203 1.67 15.26 3.81
N ILE A 204 1.07 15.78 2.73
CA ILE A 204 1.01 15.08 1.44
C ILE A 204 2.40 14.83 0.86
N HIS A 205 3.29 15.83 0.96
CA HIS A 205 4.67 15.69 0.53
C HIS A 205 5.38 14.59 1.33
N MET A 206 5.23 14.63 2.65
CA MET A 206 5.83 13.67 3.57
C MET A 206 5.36 12.23 3.29
N ILE A 207 4.05 11.96 3.24
CA ILE A 207 3.53 10.59 3.03
C ILE A 207 3.88 10.01 1.64
N ARG A 208 4.25 10.88 0.69
CA ARG A 208 4.64 10.50 -0.67
C ARG A 208 6.13 10.26 -0.82
N GLU A 209 6.95 11.24 -0.42
CA GLU A 209 8.37 11.27 -0.77
C GLU A 209 9.25 10.70 0.35
N ASP A 210 8.93 10.95 1.61
CA ASP A 210 9.77 10.52 2.75
C ASP A 210 9.40 9.11 3.25
N VAL A 211 8.13 8.80 3.13
CA VAL A 211 7.45 7.71 3.84
C VAL A 211 7.03 6.59 2.91
N GLY A 212 6.62 6.92 1.69
CA GLY A 212 6.22 5.93 0.68
C GLY A 212 4.89 5.22 0.96
N ILE A 213 4.03 5.69 1.89
CA ILE A 213 2.68 5.12 2.07
C ILE A 213 1.81 5.39 0.85
N LEU A 214 1.92 6.59 0.27
CA LEU A 214 1.08 7.03 -0.83
C LEU A 214 1.93 7.19 -2.09
N ALA A 215 1.45 6.66 -3.21
CA ALA A 215 2.15 6.71 -4.48
C ALA A 215 1.30 7.41 -5.55
N ALA A 216 1.98 8.10 -6.47
CA ALA A 216 1.35 8.59 -7.69
C ALA A 216 0.98 7.40 -8.59
N ARG A 217 -0.25 7.37 -9.09
CA ARG A 217 -0.79 6.34 -10.00
C ARG A 217 -1.15 6.90 -11.38
N GLY A 218 -0.97 8.19 -11.55
CA GLY A 218 -1.22 8.94 -12.77
C GLY A 218 -1.01 10.43 -12.50
N LYS A 219 -1.21 11.25 -13.52
CA LYS A 219 -1.10 12.71 -13.38
C LYS A 219 -2.18 13.20 -12.38
N PHE A 220 -1.73 13.70 -11.22
CA PHE A 220 -2.59 14.20 -10.14
C PHE A 220 -3.57 13.17 -9.56
N VAL A 221 -3.22 11.88 -9.64
CA VAL A 221 -4.00 10.78 -9.06
C VAL A 221 -3.09 9.95 -8.18
N TYR A 222 -3.56 9.69 -6.97
CA TYR A 222 -2.80 9.02 -5.92
C TYR A 222 -3.59 7.83 -5.36
N GLY A 223 -2.87 6.92 -4.74
CA GLY A 223 -3.45 5.83 -3.96
C GLY A 223 -2.41 5.30 -2.98
N PHE A 224 -2.84 4.49 -2.03
CA PHE A 224 -1.89 3.80 -1.16
C PHE A 224 -0.93 2.96 -2.01
N LEU A 225 0.33 2.88 -1.58
CA LEU A 225 1.36 2.05 -2.21
C LEU A 225 0.87 0.61 -2.32
N HIS A 226 0.15 0.15 -1.29
CA HIS A 226 -0.53 -1.14 -1.26
C HIS A 226 -1.92 -1.04 -0.65
N LEU A 227 -2.87 -1.79 -1.25
CA LEU A 227 -4.24 -1.87 -0.76
C LEU A 227 -4.31 -2.31 0.70
N THR A 228 -3.41 -3.19 1.14
CA THR A 228 -3.40 -3.65 2.53
C THR A 228 -3.10 -2.55 3.54
N PHE A 229 -2.32 -1.52 3.18
CA PHE A 229 -2.16 -0.36 4.06
C PHE A 229 -3.47 0.43 4.19
N GLN A 230 -4.17 0.63 3.07
CA GLN A 230 -5.49 1.26 3.09
C GLN A 230 -6.49 0.46 3.93
N GLU A 231 -6.54 -0.86 3.78
CA GLU A 231 -7.40 -1.74 4.57
C GLU A 231 -7.04 -1.67 6.06
N TYR A 232 -5.75 -1.73 6.39
CA TYR A 232 -5.27 -1.63 7.78
C TYR A 232 -5.72 -0.32 8.44
N PHE A 233 -5.45 0.83 7.82
CA PHE A 233 -5.82 2.13 8.38
C PHE A 233 -7.34 2.33 8.44
N THR A 234 -8.09 1.74 7.51
CA THR A 234 -9.57 1.73 7.55
C THR A 234 -10.06 0.93 8.76
N CYS A 235 -9.54 -0.28 8.96
CA CYS A 235 -9.87 -1.10 10.13
C CYS A 235 -9.50 -0.39 11.44
N LEU A 236 -8.32 0.24 11.50
CA LEU A 236 -7.87 0.99 12.66
C LEU A 236 -8.81 2.17 12.97
N HIS A 237 -9.28 2.88 11.94
CA HIS A 237 -10.28 3.93 12.09
C HIS A 237 -11.59 3.41 12.71
N MET A 238 -12.10 2.28 12.19
CA MET A 238 -13.33 1.66 12.69
C MET A 238 -13.21 1.25 14.16
N ILE A 239 -12.09 0.64 14.55
CA ILE A 239 -11.81 0.26 15.94
C ILE A 239 -11.78 1.50 16.85
N ASN A 240 -11.13 2.57 16.41
CA ASN A 240 -11.06 3.83 17.17
C ASN A 240 -12.44 4.47 17.35
N LEU A 241 -13.28 4.46 16.31
CA LEU A 241 -14.67 4.90 16.42
C LEU A 241 -15.45 4.05 17.44
N GLN A 242 -15.32 2.73 17.39
CA GLN A 242 -16.00 1.83 18.33
C GLN A 242 -15.54 2.08 19.79
N ARG A 243 -14.24 2.24 20.03
CA ARG A 243 -13.68 2.58 21.35
C ARG A 243 -14.22 3.90 21.89
N SER A 244 -14.30 4.93 21.03
CA SER A 244 -14.85 6.23 21.41
C SER A 244 -16.31 6.15 21.84
N LYS A 245 -17.12 5.31 21.16
CA LYS A 245 -18.52 5.07 21.50
C LYS A 245 -18.70 4.29 22.80
N LEU A 246 -17.79 3.36 23.10
CA LEU A 246 -17.86 2.49 24.28
C LEU A 246 -17.21 3.09 25.55
N LYS A 247 -16.63 4.30 25.49
CA LYS A 247 -15.88 4.94 26.59
C LYS A 247 -14.81 4.05 27.23
N ILE A 248 -14.22 3.13 26.48
CA ILE A 248 -13.16 2.24 26.98
C ILE A 248 -11.87 3.06 27.06
N LYS A 249 -11.39 3.33 28.28
CA LYS A 249 -10.08 3.95 28.54
C LYS A 249 -8.98 2.92 28.31
N ASN A 250 -8.08 3.24 27.39
CA ASN A 250 -6.72 2.74 27.22
C ASN A 250 -6.46 1.29 27.64
N ASP A 251 -6.75 0.37 26.72
CA ASP A 251 -5.94 -0.82 26.55
C ASP A 251 -5.70 -0.98 25.03
N PRO A 252 -4.45 -0.97 24.53
CA PRO A 252 -4.19 -1.26 23.14
C PRO A 252 -4.43 -2.76 22.90
N MET A 253 -5.71 -3.16 22.79
CA MET A 253 -6.05 -4.42 22.15
C MET A 253 -5.41 -4.36 20.77
N LYS A 254 -4.42 -5.23 20.55
CA LYS A 254 -3.64 -5.21 19.32
C LYS A 254 -4.62 -5.54 18.22
N VAL A 255 -4.51 -4.89 17.05
CA VAL A 255 -5.35 -5.24 15.89
C VAL A 255 -5.21 -6.75 15.54
N ALA A 256 -4.15 -7.41 16.04
CA ALA A 256 -3.91 -8.84 15.94
C ALA A 256 -4.83 -9.71 16.81
N ASP A 257 -5.51 -9.14 17.82
CA ASP A 257 -6.40 -9.88 18.72
C ASP A 257 -7.85 -9.91 18.22
N LEU A 258 -8.13 -9.25 17.09
CA LEU A 258 -9.45 -9.17 16.44
C LEU A 258 -9.62 -10.17 15.28
N PHE A 259 -8.56 -10.93 14.95
CA PHE A 259 -8.48 -11.87 13.83
C PHE A 259 -7.70 -13.12 14.25
#